data_AF-A0AAQ3CCX5-F1
#
_entry.id   AF-A0AAQ3CCX5-F1
#
_cell.length_a   1.000
_cell.length_b   1.000
_cell.length_c   1.000
_cell.angle_alpha   90.00
_cell.angle_beta   90.00
_cell.angle_gamma   90.00
#
_symmetry.space_group_name_H-M   'P 1'
#
loop_
_entity.id
_entity.type
_entity.pdbx_description
1 polymer ?
#
loop_
_entity_poly.entity_id
_entity_poly.type
_entity_poly.pdbx_seq_one_letter_code
_entity_poly.pdbx_strand_id
1 'polypeptide(L)' 'MVKVNFEYASGILEGFCSETGNDFSWFKGDTRVDVSNEGADIAELPVPEGFTVVQVKKLIRESFYV' A
#
# COMPACT_ATOMS: atom_id res chain seq x y z
N MET A 1 12.44 7.77 -10.20
CA MET A 1 11.74 8.20 -8.97
C MET A 1 10.44 7.42 -9.00
N VAL A 2 10.41 6.27 -8.32
CA VAL A 2 9.30 5.33 -8.46
C VAL A 2 8.02 6.00 -7.98
N LYS A 3 7.03 6.10 -8.87
CA LYS A 3 5.78 6.79 -8.61
C LYS A 3 4.69 5.76 -8.33
N VAL A 4 4.52 5.44 -7.06
CA VAL A 4 3.26 4.85 -6.60
C VAL A 4 2.18 5.94 -6.63
N ASN A 5 1.13 5.74 -7.42
CA ASN A 5 -0.05 6.60 -7.43
C ASN A 5 -0.96 6.14 -6.31
N PHE A 6 -1.41 7.07 -5.46
CA PHE A 6 -2.24 6.74 -4.31
C PHE A 6 -3.58 7.47 -4.36
N GLU A 7 -4.63 6.75 -4.01
CA GLU A 7 -5.96 7.27 -3.75
C GLU A 7 -6.36 6.95 -2.31
N TYR A 8 -6.98 7.91 -1.62
CA TYR A 8 -7.53 7.66 -0.29
C TYR A 8 -8.96 8.19 -0.22
N ALA A 9 -9.91 7.28 -0.10
CA ALA A 9 -11.33 7.58 -0.04
C ALA A 9 -12.04 6.61 0.91
N SER A 10 -13.04 7.09 1.63
CA SER A 10 -13.91 6.25 2.47
C SER A 10 -13.18 5.35 3.48
N GLY A 11 -12.00 5.76 3.95
CA GLY A 11 -11.21 4.98 4.91
C GLY A 11 -10.26 3.94 4.28
N ILE A 12 -10.18 3.87 2.95
CA ILE A 12 -9.34 2.92 2.21
C ILE A 12 -8.25 3.69 1.50
N LEU A 13 -7.00 3.25 1.64
CA LEU A 13 -5.84 3.70 0.87
C LEU A 13 -5.56 2.65 -0.20
N GLU A 14 -5.71 3.07 -1.45
CA GLU A 14 -5.35 2.29 -2.63
C GLU A 14 -4.05 2.85 -3.21
N GLY A 15 -3.18 1.99 -3.73
CA GLY A 15 -1.95 2.38 -4.38
C GLY A 15 -1.63 1.49 -5.57
N PHE A 16 -1.07 2.06 -6.62
CA PHE A 16 -0.58 1.29 -7.78
C PHE A 16 0.84 1.71 -8.14
N CYS A 17 1.75 0.74 -8.24
CA CYS A 17 3.12 0.93 -8.75
C CYS A 17 3.22 0.45 -10.20
N SER A 18 3.40 1.38 -11.14
CA SER A 18 3.51 1.04 -12.56
C SER A 18 4.82 0.35 -12.95
N GLU A 19 5.85 0.40 -12.10
CA GLU A 19 7.14 -0.24 -12.38
C GLU A 19 7.09 -1.75 -12.11
N THR A 20 6.42 -2.16 -11.04
CA THR A 20 6.27 -3.57 -10.64
C THR A 20 4.92 -4.18 -11.04
N GLY A 21 3.93 -3.35 -11.34
CA GLY A 21 2.55 -3.78 -11.56
C GLY A 21 1.81 -4.15 -10.27
N ASN A 22 2.37 -3.80 -9.11
CA ASN A 22 1.78 -4.13 -7.81
C ASN A 22 0.71 -3.13 -7.38
N ASP A 23 -0.38 -3.66 -6.87
CA ASP A 23 -1.47 -2.95 -6.20
C ASP A 23 -1.32 -3.08 -4.67
N PHE A 24 -1.72 -2.03 -3.97
CA PHE A 24 -1.66 -1.92 -2.52
C PHE A 24 -3.04 -1.52 -2.00
N SER A 25 -3.57 -2.22 -1.00
CA SER A 25 -4.81 -1.84 -0.32
C SER A 25 -4.61 -1.82 1.20
N TRP A 26 -5.13 -0.79 1.85
CA TRP A 26 -5.06 -0.63 3.30
C TRP A 26 -6.30 0.06 3.85
N PHE A 27 -6.96 -0.58 4.82
CA PHE A 27 -8.03 0.06 5.57
C PHE A 27 -7.47 0.86 6.75
N LYS A 28 -8.01 2.05 6.98
CA LYS A 28 -7.56 2.92 8.06
C LYS A 28 -7.71 2.22 9.41
N GLY A 29 -6.58 2.03 10.08
CA GLY A 29 -6.49 1.37 11.39
C GLY A 29 -5.97 -0.05 11.33
N ASP A 30 -5.89 -0.65 10.14
CA ASP A 30 -5.36 -2.00 9.97
C ASP A 30 -3.86 -2.04 10.18
N THR A 31 -3.40 -3.20 10.65
CA THR A 31 -1.99 -3.47 10.93
C THR A 31 -1.26 -4.13 9.76
N ARG A 32 -1.83 -4.08 8.56
CA ARG A 32 -1.23 -4.63 7.34
C ARG A 32 -1.75 -3.96 6.08
N VAL A 33 -0.89 -3.79 5.07
CA VAL A 33 -1.27 -3.45 3.69
C VAL A 33 -1.26 -4.75 2.88
N ASP A 34 -2.33 -5.03 2.16
CA ASP A 34 -2.38 -6.13 1.21
C ASP A 34 -1.65 -5.72 -0.07
N VAL A 35 -0.79 -6.60 -0.57
CA VAL A 35 -0.06 -6.41 -1.83
C VAL A 35 -0.53 -7.47 -2.82
N SER A 36 -1.03 -7.02 -3.97
CA SER A 36 -1.46 -7.90 -5.05
C SER A 36 -0.78 -7.54 -6.37
N ASN A 37 -0.76 -8.48 -7.30
CA ASN A 37 -0.28 -8.28 -8.67
C ASN A 37 -1.24 -9.00 -9.62
N GLU A 38 -1.76 -8.28 -10.61
CA GLU A 38 -2.78 -8.80 -11.54
C GLU A 38 -4.00 -9.46 -10.84
N GLY A 39 -4.39 -8.91 -9.69
CA GLY A 39 -5.53 -9.41 -8.90
C GLY A 39 -5.26 -10.64 -8.05
N ALA A 40 -4.01 -11.11 -7.98
CA ALA A 40 -3.59 -12.17 -7.06
C ALA A 40 -2.87 -11.59 -5.85
N ASP A 41 -3.26 -12.00 -4.63
CA ASP A 41 -2.56 -11.62 -3.40
C ASP A 41 -1.18 -12.28 -3.36
N ILE A 42 -0.13 -11.46 -3.24
CA ILE A 42 1.26 -11.93 -3.27
C ILE A 42 1.99 -11.73 -1.94
N ALA A 43 1.58 -10.76 -1.12
CA ALA A 43 2.21 -10.46 0.16
C ALA A 43 1.35 -9.56 1.05
N GLU A 44 1.79 -9.40 2.29
CA GLU A 44 1.29 -8.40 3.22
C GLU A 44 2.47 -7.57 3.77
N LEU A 45 2.30 -6.25 3.85
CA LEU A 45 3.25 -5.37 4.53
C LEU A 45 2.75 -5.06 5.95
N PRO A 46 3.50 -5.37 7.01
CA PRO A 46 3.08 -5.05 8.37
C PRO A 46 3.05 -3.53 8.59
N VAL A 47 1.95 -3.05 9.16
CA VAL A 47 1.73 -1.65 9.52
C VAL A 47 1.68 -1.54 11.05
N PRO A 48 2.53 -0.72 11.68
CA PRO A 48 2.43 -0.49 13.11
C PRO A 48 1.09 0.15 13.50
N GLU A 49 0.56 -0.21 14.68
CA GLU A 49 -0.69 0.32 15.18
C GLU A 49 -0.68 1.86 15.26
N GLY A 50 -1.78 2.49 14.87
CA GLY A 50 -1.93 3.95 14.91
C GLY A 50 -1.24 4.69 13.76
N PHE A 51 -0.67 3.99 12.78
CA PHE A 51 -0.13 4.63 11.57
C PHE A 51 -1.20 5.43 10.83
N THR A 52 -0.83 6.63 10.40
CA THR A 52 -1.64 7.50 9.55
C THR A 52 -1.49 7.15 8.07
N VAL A 53 -2.43 7.58 7.23
CA VAL A 53 -2.37 7.42 5.77
C VAL A 53 -1.02 7.88 5.19
N VAL A 54 -0.48 8.99 5.69
CA VAL A 54 0.82 9.53 5.22
C VAL A 54 1.98 8.59 5.56
N GLN A 55 1.96 8.00 6.75
CA GLN A 55 2.98 7.04 7.18
C GLN A 55 2.86 5.72 6.41
N VAL A 56 1.65 5.25 6.11
CA VAL A 56 1.45 4.05 5.28
C VAL A 56 1.92 4.28 3.84
N LYS A 57 1.61 5.44 3.24
CA LYS A 57 2.15 5.81 1.91
C LYS A 57 3.69 5.82 1.89
N LYS A 58 4.32 6.25 2.99
CA LYS A 58 5.78 6.23 3.14
C LYS A 58 6.28 4.78 3.25
N LEU A 59 5.67 3.96 4.10
CA LEU A 59 5.99 2.54 4.26
C LEU A 59 5.95 1.80 2.92
N ILE A 60 4.90 1.99 2.13
CA ILE A 60 4.74 1.36 0.81
C ILE A 60 5.91 1.76 -0.10
N ARG A 61 6.23 3.05 -0.20
CA ARG A 61 7.34 3.56 -1.05
C ARG A 61 8.72 3.04 -0.65
N GLU A 62 8.90 2.67 0.61
CA GLU A 62 10.17 2.14 1.14
C GLU A 62 10.21 0.61 1.11
N SER A 63 9.12 -0.05 0.69
CA SER A 63 9.02 -1.50 0.62
C SER A 63 9.74 -2.09 -0.59
N PHE A 64 9.98 -3.40 -0.54
CA PHE A 64 10.54 -4.16 -1.66
C PHE A 64 9.58 -4.31 -2.86
N TYR A 65 8.30 -3.98 -2.68
CA TYR A 65 7.25 -4.20 -3.69
C TYR A 65 7.04 -3.00 -4.62
N VAL A 66 7.82 -1.94 -4.46
CA VAL A 66 7.74 -0.71 -5.26
C VAL A 66 8.82 -0.69 -6.32
#